data_AF-A0A2V3WGT2-F1
#
_entry.id   AF-A0A2V3WGT2-F1
#
_cell.length_a   1.000
_cell.length_b   1.000
_cell.length_c   1.000
_cell.angle_alpha   90.00
_cell.angle_beta   90.00
_cell.angle_gamma   90.00
#
_symmetry.space_group_name_H-M   'P 1'
#
loop_
_entity.id
_entity.type
_entity.pdbx_description
1 polymer ?
#
loop_
_entity_poly.entity_id
_entity_poly.type
_entity_poly.pdbx_seq_one_letter_code
_entity_poly.pdbx_strand_id
1 'polypeptide(L)'
;MKKTLITVGLLLAILVGCATETNQVEGSFHSPKRGSTFVKKEKLVIRREETNIYSQGIDPETGLYIVDNPDSIMVYVNKMRELPEGYAPPDLTEADVLYYAPVGDNRRLMREEAATALEKMFQTADQEGYTLVAVSGYRTYDRQRVIYESNVANNGQAHADRYSAKPGTSEHQTGLAMDVSVQGNDAVLLEQGFGGTDAGMWVKENAHRFGFIVRYPEGKTAITGYSYEPWHLRYVGNEIAEDIYNRGITLEEYFGFHYPGSEEEEN
;
A
#
# COMPACT_ATOMS: atom_id res chain seq x y z
N MET A 1 5.49 11.85 65.30
CA MET A 1 5.09 10.43 65.09
C MET A 1 3.59 10.32 65.28
N LYS A 2 2.87 9.56 64.41
CA LYS A 2 1.44 9.17 64.51
C LYS A 2 0.45 10.38 64.43
N LYS A 3 -0.44 10.49 63.42
CA LYS A 3 -1.79 9.85 63.25
C LYS A 3 -2.77 10.30 64.36
N THR A 4 -4.04 10.68 64.13
CA THR A 4 -5.09 10.33 63.11
C THR A 4 -5.99 11.60 62.91
N LEU A 5 -6.75 11.94 61.85
CA LEU A 5 -7.89 11.28 61.14
C LEU A 5 -9.04 10.89 62.11
N ILE A 6 -10.35 11.15 61.90
CA ILE A 6 -11.20 11.86 60.90
C ILE A 6 -12.41 12.51 61.68
N THR A 7 -13.57 13.04 61.20
CA THR A 7 -14.35 13.06 59.93
C THR A 7 -15.39 14.23 59.92
N VAL A 8 -15.90 14.61 58.73
CA VAL A 8 -17.23 15.22 58.38
C VAL A 8 -17.90 16.29 59.29
N GLY A 9 -18.22 17.43 58.67
CA GLY A 9 -19.32 18.33 59.04
C GLY A 9 -19.93 18.98 57.78
N LEU A 10 -21.08 18.48 57.32
CA LEU A 10 -21.71 18.90 56.05
C LEU A 10 -22.58 20.15 56.24
N LEU A 11 -22.42 21.17 55.39
CA LEU A 11 -23.47 22.16 55.16
C LEU A 11 -23.60 22.50 53.66
N LEU A 12 -24.83 22.65 53.20
CA LEU A 12 -25.20 22.78 51.79
C LEU A 12 -25.44 24.25 51.42
N ALA A 13 -24.82 24.72 50.34
CA ALA A 13 -25.06 26.06 49.79
C ALA A 13 -25.17 25.98 48.25
N ILE A 14 -26.41 25.85 47.76
CA ILE A 14 -26.72 25.93 46.33
C ILE A 14 -27.00 27.39 45.99
N LEU A 15 -26.16 28.00 45.15
CA LEU A 15 -26.51 29.23 44.43
C LEU A 15 -26.04 29.11 42.98
N VAL A 16 -26.99 29.24 42.05
CA VAL A 16 -26.73 29.27 40.60
C VAL A 16 -26.42 30.71 40.21
N GLY A 17 -25.30 30.92 39.52
CA GLY A 17 -24.94 32.19 38.88
C GLY A 17 -24.30 31.89 37.52
N CYS A 18 -24.89 32.40 36.44
CA CYS A 18 -24.47 32.13 35.08
C CYS A 18 -24.09 33.44 34.38
N ALA A 19 -22.82 33.62 34.02
CA ALA A 19 -22.35 34.75 33.23
C ALA A 19 -21.05 34.41 32.48
N THR A 20 -21.12 34.47 31.15
CA THR A 20 -20.09 34.91 30.19
C THR A 20 -18.60 34.77 30.54
N GLU A 21 -17.87 34.01 29.73
CA GLU A 21 -16.46 34.29 29.45
C GLU A 21 -16.27 34.70 27.98
N THR A 22 -15.42 35.70 27.77
CA THR A 22 -14.86 36.07 26.47
C THR A 22 -13.39 36.38 26.66
N ASN A 23 -12.50 35.78 25.87
CA ASN A 23 -11.27 36.42 25.39
C ASN A 23 -10.62 35.60 24.26
N GLN A 24 -9.82 36.26 23.45
CA GLN A 24 -9.10 35.69 22.30
C GLN A 24 -7.63 35.43 22.64
N VAL A 25 -6.97 34.66 21.77
CA VAL A 25 -5.56 34.87 21.40
C VAL A 25 -5.49 34.95 19.89
N GLU A 26 -4.75 35.91 19.34
CA GLU A 26 -4.62 36.14 17.90
C GLU A 26 -3.50 35.29 17.27
N GLY A 27 -3.60 35.06 15.96
CA GLY A 27 -2.51 34.53 15.14
C GLY A 27 -2.80 34.73 13.67
N SER A 28 -2.03 35.60 12.99
CA SER A 28 -2.21 35.86 11.56
C SER A 28 -1.04 35.33 10.74
N PHE A 29 -1.34 34.53 9.71
CA PHE A 29 -0.49 34.37 8.54
C PHE A 29 -1.27 34.85 7.30
N HIS A 30 -0.55 35.41 6.33
CA HIS A 30 -1.17 36.00 5.15
C HIS A 30 -0.32 35.78 3.90
N SER A 31 -1.00 35.59 2.76
CA SER A 31 -0.45 35.45 1.41
C SER A 31 0.21 34.09 1.07
N PRO A 32 0.24 33.70 -0.23
CA PRO A 32 -0.28 34.43 -1.39
C PRO A 32 -1.63 33.91 -1.91
N LYS A 33 -2.44 34.81 -2.45
CA LYS A 33 -3.47 34.42 -3.43
C LYS A 33 -2.77 33.91 -4.69
N ARG A 34 -3.04 32.67 -5.10
CA ARG A 34 -2.90 32.22 -6.47
C ARG A 34 -4.17 31.46 -6.82
N GLY A 35 -4.83 31.84 -7.90
CA GLY A 35 -6.24 31.51 -8.11
C GLY A 35 -6.45 30.04 -8.45
N SER A 36 -7.02 29.26 -7.53
CA SER A 36 -7.74 28.04 -7.90
C SER A 36 -9.06 28.42 -8.57
N THR A 37 -9.14 28.23 -9.88
CA THR A 37 -10.44 27.86 -10.47
C THR A 37 -10.88 26.58 -9.78
N PHE A 38 -11.96 26.64 -9.01
CA PHE A 38 -12.56 25.44 -8.41
C PHE A 38 -12.96 24.50 -9.54
N VAL A 39 -12.14 23.46 -9.78
CA VAL A 39 -12.55 22.32 -10.59
C VAL A 39 -13.77 21.74 -9.88
N LYS A 40 -14.91 21.81 -10.56
CA LYS A 40 -16.19 21.41 -10.03
C LYS A 40 -16.07 19.95 -9.61
N LYS A 41 -16.34 19.65 -8.33
CA LYS A 41 -16.18 18.29 -7.76
C LYS A 41 -17.31 17.38 -8.25
N GLU A 42 -17.25 17.03 -9.54
CA GLU A 42 -18.20 16.10 -10.13
C GLU A 42 -17.96 14.72 -9.54
N LYS A 43 -19.03 14.12 -9.02
CA LYS A 43 -18.97 12.77 -8.46
C LYS A 43 -18.77 11.81 -9.65
N LEU A 44 -17.63 11.12 -9.69
CA LEU A 44 -17.35 10.12 -10.72
C LEU A 44 -18.36 8.97 -10.55
N VAL A 45 -19.42 8.98 -11.35
CA VAL A 45 -20.44 7.92 -11.37
C VAL A 45 -20.01 6.86 -12.39
N ILE A 46 -19.08 6.01 -11.97
CA ILE A 46 -18.67 4.82 -12.73
C ILE A 46 -19.90 3.94 -12.92
N ARG A 47 -20.21 3.56 -14.15
CA ARG A 47 -21.39 2.73 -14.45
C ARG A 47 -21.00 1.27 -14.46
N ARG A 48 -21.90 0.38 -14.02
CA ARG A 48 -21.67 -1.07 -13.88
C ARG A 48 -21.29 -1.82 -15.17
N GLU A 49 -21.29 -1.14 -16.32
CA GLU A 49 -20.91 -1.67 -17.64
C GLU A 49 -19.48 -1.27 -18.06
N GLU A 50 -18.79 -0.40 -17.30
CA GLU A 50 -17.45 0.12 -17.59
C GLU A 50 -16.32 -0.70 -16.92
N THR A 51 -16.57 -1.94 -16.48
CA THR A 51 -15.54 -2.83 -15.90
C THR A 51 -14.50 -3.32 -16.92
N ASN A 52 -14.68 -2.99 -18.20
CA ASN A 52 -13.88 -3.46 -19.33
C ASN A 52 -12.88 -2.40 -19.84
N ILE A 53 -12.08 -1.79 -18.95
CA ILE A 53 -11.19 -0.67 -19.31
C ILE A 53 -9.88 -1.14 -19.96
N TYR A 54 -9.30 -2.26 -19.48
CA TYR A 54 -7.94 -2.72 -19.84
C TYR A 54 -7.82 -4.25 -19.77
N SER A 55 -8.32 -4.99 -20.77
CA SER A 55 -8.29 -6.46 -20.80
C SER A 55 -8.32 -7.06 -22.21
N GLN A 56 -7.60 -8.19 -22.43
CA GLN A 56 -7.63 -8.96 -23.68
C GLN A 56 -8.84 -9.90 -23.78
N GLY A 57 -9.51 -10.17 -22.65
CA GLY A 57 -10.55 -11.17 -22.52
C GLY A 57 -10.49 -11.87 -21.16
N ILE A 58 -11.32 -12.91 -21.01
CA ILE A 58 -11.31 -13.80 -19.84
C ILE A 58 -10.58 -15.08 -20.24
N ASP A 59 -9.63 -15.52 -19.42
CA ASP A 59 -8.95 -16.79 -19.59
C ASP A 59 -9.91 -17.98 -19.37
N PRO A 60 -9.96 -18.97 -20.28
CA PRO A 60 -10.92 -20.07 -20.22
C PRO A 60 -10.57 -21.16 -19.19
N GLU A 61 -9.34 -21.20 -18.67
CA GLU A 61 -8.89 -22.17 -17.67
C GLU A 61 -8.95 -21.59 -16.25
N THR A 62 -8.56 -20.33 -16.05
CA THR A 62 -8.55 -19.66 -14.75
C THR A 62 -9.87 -18.94 -14.42
N GLY A 63 -10.60 -18.47 -15.45
CA GLY A 63 -11.77 -17.60 -15.30
C GLY A 63 -11.44 -16.14 -14.94
N LEU A 64 -10.17 -15.72 -15.01
CA LEU A 64 -9.71 -14.37 -14.67
C LEU A 64 -9.62 -13.47 -15.91
N TYR A 65 -9.61 -12.15 -15.72
CA TYR A 65 -9.41 -11.19 -16.80
C TYR A 65 -7.92 -11.04 -17.12
N ILE A 66 -7.52 -11.35 -18.36
CA ILE A 66 -6.15 -11.13 -18.85
C ILE A 66 -5.95 -9.63 -19.09
N VAL A 67 -4.89 -9.01 -18.55
CA VAL A 67 -4.58 -7.59 -18.79
C VAL A 67 -4.10 -7.33 -20.22
N ASP A 68 -4.50 -6.20 -20.81
CA ASP A 68 -4.20 -5.87 -22.22
C ASP A 68 -2.79 -5.34 -22.47
N ASN A 69 -2.34 -4.41 -21.65
CA ASN A 69 -1.04 -3.75 -21.75
C ASN A 69 -0.16 -4.09 -20.52
N PRO A 70 0.48 -5.27 -20.48
CA PRO A 70 1.27 -5.70 -19.33
C PRO A 70 2.56 -4.87 -19.13
N ASP A 71 3.07 -4.24 -20.20
CA ASP A 71 4.24 -3.36 -20.16
C ASP A 71 3.93 -1.93 -19.65
N SER A 72 2.68 -1.62 -19.33
CA SER A 72 2.32 -0.34 -18.72
C SER A 72 2.82 -0.25 -17.27
N ILE A 73 3.35 0.90 -16.84
CA ILE A 73 3.59 1.16 -15.40
C ILE A 73 2.27 1.15 -14.59
N MET A 74 1.14 1.36 -15.27
CA MET A 74 -0.21 1.27 -14.72
C MET A 74 -0.80 -0.15 -14.76
N VAL A 75 -0.04 -1.18 -15.20
CA VAL A 75 -0.53 -2.56 -15.26
C VAL A 75 -1.09 -2.97 -13.89
N TYR A 76 -2.29 -3.51 -13.87
CA TYR A 76 -2.99 -3.79 -12.62
C TYR A 76 -3.44 -5.25 -12.58
N VAL A 77 -2.87 -5.99 -11.63
CA VAL A 77 -3.16 -7.40 -11.36
C VAL A 77 -3.62 -7.60 -9.94
N ASN A 78 -4.56 -8.54 -9.75
CA ASN A 78 -5.18 -8.85 -8.47
C ASN A 78 -5.86 -10.22 -8.55
N LYS A 79 -6.68 -10.59 -7.55
CA LYS A 79 -7.32 -11.91 -7.51
C LYS A 79 -8.40 -12.14 -8.59
N MET A 80 -8.69 -11.14 -9.43
CA MET A 80 -9.57 -11.21 -10.61
C MET A 80 -8.84 -10.90 -11.94
N ARG A 81 -7.58 -10.44 -11.92
CA ARG A 81 -6.85 -9.92 -13.09
C ARG A 81 -5.43 -10.45 -13.15
N GLU A 82 -5.03 -11.03 -14.27
CA GLU A 82 -3.74 -11.70 -14.43
C GLU A 82 -2.95 -11.26 -15.67
N LEU A 83 -1.64 -11.51 -15.63
CA LEU A 83 -0.72 -11.31 -16.76
C LEU A 83 -0.91 -12.40 -17.82
N PRO A 84 -0.80 -12.08 -19.13
CA PRO A 84 -0.87 -13.07 -20.18
C PRO A 84 0.24 -14.13 -20.06
N GLU A 85 -0.01 -15.32 -20.62
CA GLU A 85 0.90 -16.47 -20.56
C GLU A 85 2.32 -16.08 -21.04
N GLY A 86 3.34 -16.55 -20.30
CA GLY A 86 4.74 -16.31 -20.64
C GLY A 86 5.25 -14.88 -20.39
N TYR A 87 4.42 -13.95 -19.90
CA TYR A 87 4.87 -12.57 -19.67
C TYR A 87 6.00 -12.47 -18.64
N ALA A 88 7.06 -11.78 -19.06
CA ALA A 88 8.15 -11.26 -18.24
C ALA A 88 8.51 -9.84 -18.76
N PRO A 89 8.78 -8.85 -17.89
CA PRO A 89 9.10 -7.49 -18.33
C PRO A 89 10.41 -7.43 -19.16
N PRO A 90 10.48 -6.59 -20.20
CA PRO A 90 11.65 -6.51 -21.10
C PRO A 90 12.83 -5.71 -20.54
N ASP A 91 12.61 -4.96 -19.46
CA ASP A 91 13.45 -3.88 -18.93
C ASP A 91 13.87 -4.12 -17.46
N LEU A 92 14.05 -5.39 -17.09
CA LEU A 92 14.49 -5.78 -15.75
C LEU A 92 15.97 -5.44 -15.50
N THR A 93 16.23 -4.67 -14.44
CA THR A 93 17.57 -4.32 -13.94
C THR A 93 17.63 -4.43 -12.41
N GLU A 94 18.83 -4.39 -11.86
CA GLU A 94 19.09 -4.29 -10.41
C GLU A 94 19.26 -2.81 -10.01
N ALA A 95 18.71 -2.41 -8.86
CA ALA A 95 18.86 -1.07 -8.29
C ALA A 95 20.10 -1.01 -7.39
N ASP A 96 20.82 0.11 -7.34
CA ASP A 96 21.97 0.29 -6.44
C ASP A 96 21.53 0.55 -4.98
N VAL A 97 21.03 -0.50 -4.32
CA VAL A 97 20.52 -0.49 -2.94
C VAL A 97 21.01 -1.70 -2.13
N LEU A 98 20.79 -1.65 -0.81
CA LEU A 98 21.03 -2.82 0.07
C LEU A 98 19.95 -3.89 -0.16
N TYR A 99 20.36 -5.16 -0.21
CA TYR A 99 19.44 -6.31 -0.32
C TYR A 99 19.79 -7.44 0.65
N TYR A 100 18.78 -8.23 1.04
CA TYR A 100 18.96 -9.56 1.65
C TYR A 100 19.20 -10.68 0.62
N ALA A 101 18.81 -10.48 -0.65
CA ALA A 101 19.00 -11.46 -1.71
C ALA A 101 20.43 -11.43 -2.28
N PRO A 102 21.04 -12.58 -2.64
CA PRO A 102 22.39 -12.62 -3.22
C PRO A 102 22.39 -12.09 -4.67
N VAL A 103 23.52 -11.53 -5.10
CA VAL A 103 23.71 -10.99 -6.46
C VAL A 103 23.34 -12.04 -7.52
N GLY A 104 22.53 -11.64 -8.50
CA GLY A 104 22.01 -12.53 -9.56
C GLY A 104 20.73 -13.30 -9.21
N ASP A 105 20.15 -13.09 -8.02
CA ASP A 105 18.79 -13.57 -7.68
C ASP A 105 17.72 -12.62 -8.26
N ASN A 106 16.69 -13.15 -8.91
CA ASN A 106 15.57 -12.38 -9.47
C ASN A 106 14.91 -11.42 -8.45
N ARG A 107 14.98 -11.74 -7.15
CA ARG A 107 14.51 -10.87 -6.05
C ARG A 107 15.22 -9.52 -5.98
N ARG A 108 16.35 -9.34 -6.68
CA ARG A 108 17.04 -8.04 -6.78
C ARG A 108 16.51 -7.18 -7.93
N LEU A 109 15.83 -7.78 -8.90
CA LEU A 109 15.43 -7.11 -10.13
C LEU A 109 14.11 -6.33 -9.99
N MET A 110 14.02 -5.21 -10.69
CA MET A 110 12.81 -4.42 -10.96
C MET A 110 12.85 -3.89 -12.40
N ARG A 111 11.74 -3.37 -12.91
CA ARG A 111 11.77 -2.58 -14.16
C ARG A 111 12.60 -1.30 -13.96
N GLU A 112 13.36 -0.88 -14.98
CA GLU A 112 14.35 0.20 -14.91
C GLU A 112 13.83 1.50 -14.25
N GLU A 113 12.64 1.98 -14.65
CA GLU A 113 12.03 3.19 -14.08
C GLU A 113 11.76 3.06 -12.56
N ALA A 114 11.27 1.89 -12.13
CA ALA A 114 11.01 1.59 -10.73
C ALA A 114 12.31 1.36 -9.94
N ALA A 115 13.34 0.75 -10.54
CA ALA A 115 14.67 0.60 -9.94
C ALA A 115 15.30 1.97 -9.62
N THR A 116 15.35 2.86 -10.61
CA THR A 116 15.86 4.23 -10.47
C THR A 116 15.00 5.10 -9.53
N ALA A 117 13.74 4.74 -9.29
CA ALA A 117 12.92 5.35 -8.24
C ALA A 117 13.24 4.80 -6.85
N LEU A 118 13.47 3.49 -6.72
CA LEU A 118 13.82 2.81 -5.48
C LEU A 118 15.14 3.35 -4.90
N GLU A 119 16.16 3.55 -5.75
CA GLU A 119 17.44 4.17 -5.40
C GLU A 119 17.26 5.53 -4.72
N LYS A 120 16.44 6.41 -5.31
CA LYS A 120 16.16 7.75 -4.79
C LYS A 120 15.41 7.71 -3.46
N MET A 121 14.46 6.78 -3.33
CA MET A 121 13.74 6.56 -2.07
C MET A 121 14.69 6.09 -0.97
N PHE A 122 15.51 5.07 -1.24
CA PHE A 122 16.47 4.51 -0.27
C PHE A 122 17.56 5.53 0.11
N GLN A 123 18.09 6.28 -0.87
CA GLN A 123 19.06 7.34 -0.63
C GLN A 123 18.48 8.47 0.25
N THR A 124 17.21 8.82 0.05
CA THR A 124 16.55 9.84 0.90
C THR A 124 16.25 9.28 2.29
N ALA A 125 15.82 8.03 2.39
CA ALA A 125 15.59 7.35 3.66
C ALA A 125 16.87 7.32 4.51
N ASP A 126 18.00 6.92 3.94
CA ASP A 126 19.30 6.85 4.63
C ASP A 126 19.79 8.25 5.07
N GLN A 127 19.60 9.28 4.25
CA GLN A 127 19.87 10.69 4.62
C GLN A 127 18.98 11.19 5.77
N GLU A 128 17.76 10.68 5.90
CA GLU A 128 16.84 10.97 7.00
C GLU A 128 17.03 10.02 8.21
N GLY A 129 17.96 9.05 8.13
CA GLY A 129 18.35 8.15 9.23
C GLY A 129 17.79 6.72 9.16
N TYR A 130 17.17 6.34 8.05
CA TYR A 130 16.44 5.09 7.86
C TYR A 130 17.10 4.20 6.80
N THR A 131 18.06 3.36 7.20
CA THR A 131 18.75 2.42 6.30
C THR A 131 17.83 1.26 5.89
N LEU A 132 17.06 1.47 4.82
CA LEU A 132 16.18 0.47 4.21
C LEU A 132 16.95 -0.65 3.51
N VAL A 133 16.32 -1.82 3.40
CA VAL A 133 16.88 -3.02 2.73
C VAL A 133 15.79 -3.68 1.88
N ALA A 134 16.09 -3.96 0.62
CA ALA A 134 15.21 -4.65 -0.32
C ALA A 134 15.24 -6.19 -0.12
N VAL A 135 14.08 -6.84 -0.26
CA VAL A 135 13.88 -8.25 0.12
C VAL A 135 13.45 -9.12 -1.06
N SER A 136 12.49 -8.64 -1.88
CA SER A 136 11.93 -9.39 -3.02
C SER A 136 11.25 -8.48 -4.04
N GLY A 137 11.97 -8.18 -5.12
CA GLY A 137 11.45 -7.59 -6.35
C GLY A 137 10.79 -8.62 -7.27
N TYR A 138 11.33 -8.75 -8.49
CA TYR A 138 10.76 -9.58 -9.56
C TYR A 138 10.64 -11.08 -9.20
N ARG A 139 9.54 -11.69 -9.67
CA ARG A 139 9.21 -13.10 -9.43
C ARG A 139 8.55 -13.70 -10.68
N THR A 140 9.17 -14.72 -11.25
CA THR A 140 8.62 -15.41 -12.44
C THR A 140 7.32 -16.13 -12.12
N TYR A 141 6.48 -16.35 -13.15
CA TYR A 141 5.25 -17.14 -13.08
C TYR A 141 5.46 -18.50 -12.38
N ASP A 142 6.45 -19.28 -12.82
CA ASP A 142 6.78 -20.57 -12.21
C ASP A 142 7.22 -20.46 -10.74
N ARG A 143 7.91 -19.38 -10.36
CA ARG A 143 8.29 -19.18 -8.95
C ARG A 143 7.07 -18.86 -8.10
N GLN A 144 6.13 -18.07 -8.60
CA GLN A 144 4.85 -17.84 -7.92
C GLN A 144 4.03 -19.14 -7.86
N ARG A 145 4.05 -19.98 -8.90
CA ARG A 145 3.39 -21.30 -8.92
C ARG A 145 3.92 -22.24 -7.84
N VAL A 146 5.24 -22.40 -7.73
CA VAL A 146 5.85 -23.23 -6.67
C VAL A 146 5.54 -22.69 -5.26
N ILE A 147 5.47 -21.36 -5.09
CA ILE A 147 5.07 -20.73 -3.81
C ILE A 147 3.60 -21.03 -3.49
N TYR A 148 2.71 -20.89 -4.47
CA TYR A 148 1.27 -21.12 -4.31
C TYR A 148 0.97 -22.60 -4.04
N GLU A 149 1.51 -23.52 -4.85
CA GLU A 149 1.40 -24.97 -4.66
C GLU A 149 1.88 -25.41 -3.27
N SER A 150 3.00 -24.85 -2.79
CA SER A 150 3.52 -25.10 -1.44
C SER A 150 2.57 -24.57 -0.35
N ASN A 151 1.96 -23.40 -0.54
CA ASN A 151 1.00 -22.85 0.42
C ASN A 151 -0.29 -23.70 0.48
N VAL A 152 -0.81 -24.12 -0.67
CA VAL A 152 -1.94 -25.08 -0.77
C VAL A 152 -1.61 -26.38 -0.05
N ALA A 153 -0.41 -26.93 -0.23
CA ALA A 153 0.00 -28.20 0.37
C ALA A 153 0.17 -28.12 1.90
N ASN A 154 0.66 -26.99 2.43
CA ASN A 154 0.93 -26.83 3.86
C ASN A 154 -0.27 -26.31 4.66
N ASN A 155 -1.06 -25.38 4.09
CA ASN A 155 -2.12 -24.65 4.81
C ASN A 155 -3.53 -24.86 4.23
N GLY A 156 -3.64 -25.52 3.06
CA GLY A 156 -4.91 -25.77 2.38
C GLY A 156 -5.34 -24.67 1.40
N GLN A 157 -6.12 -25.07 0.40
CA GLN A 157 -6.57 -24.23 -0.72
C GLN A 157 -7.16 -22.87 -0.28
N ALA A 158 -8.13 -22.88 0.63
CA ALA A 158 -8.80 -21.66 1.09
C ALA A 158 -7.89 -20.69 1.89
N HIS A 159 -6.78 -21.19 2.46
CA HIS A 159 -5.75 -20.34 3.05
C HIS A 159 -4.87 -19.73 1.95
N ALA A 160 -4.43 -20.54 0.98
CA ALA A 160 -3.63 -20.06 -0.15
C ALA A 160 -4.37 -19.01 -0.99
N ASP A 161 -5.65 -19.22 -1.32
CA ASP A 161 -6.50 -18.22 -2.00
C ASP A 161 -6.64 -16.89 -1.21
N ARG A 162 -6.50 -16.94 0.12
CA ARG A 162 -6.57 -15.75 0.98
C ARG A 162 -5.24 -15.00 1.09
N TYR A 163 -4.12 -15.71 1.27
CA TYR A 163 -2.83 -15.11 1.62
C TYR A 163 -1.73 -15.29 0.55
N SER A 164 -2.07 -15.77 -0.64
CA SER A 164 -1.11 -15.95 -1.73
C SER A 164 -1.70 -15.60 -3.08
N ALA A 165 -0.97 -14.81 -3.87
CA ALA A 165 -1.30 -14.62 -5.27
C ALA A 165 -1.21 -15.94 -6.04
N LYS A 166 -2.20 -16.21 -6.88
CA LYS A 166 -2.08 -17.24 -7.93
C LYS A 166 -0.97 -16.84 -8.92
N PRO A 167 -0.41 -17.81 -9.67
CA PRO A 167 0.36 -17.49 -10.87
C PRO A 167 -0.38 -16.47 -11.75
N GLY A 168 0.34 -15.60 -12.46
CA GLY A 168 -0.25 -14.53 -13.27
C GLY A 168 -0.82 -13.33 -12.48
N THR A 169 -1.38 -13.55 -11.28
CA THR A 169 -2.02 -12.49 -10.45
C THR A 169 -1.07 -11.73 -9.50
N SER A 170 0.21 -12.08 -9.49
CA SER A 170 1.20 -11.55 -8.53
C SER A 170 1.90 -10.30 -9.08
N GLU A 171 1.81 -9.17 -8.37
CA GLU A 171 2.45 -7.92 -8.81
C GLU A 171 3.97 -8.04 -8.97
N HIS A 172 4.64 -8.95 -8.27
CA HIS A 172 6.08 -9.20 -8.46
C HIS A 172 6.42 -9.68 -9.88
N GLN A 173 5.49 -10.31 -10.60
CA GLN A 173 5.72 -10.69 -12.00
C GLN A 173 5.69 -9.47 -12.96
N THR A 174 5.13 -8.34 -12.52
CA THR A 174 5.21 -7.07 -13.29
C THR A 174 6.59 -6.40 -13.19
N GLY A 175 7.44 -6.80 -12.24
CA GLY A 175 8.70 -6.11 -11.93
C GLY A 175 8.53 -4.70 -11.32
N LEU A 176 7.30 -4.27 -11.03
CA LEU A 176 6.97 -2.97 -10.42
C LEU A 176 6.74 -3.06 -8.90
N ALA A 177 6.76 -4.25 -8.31
CA ALA A 177 6.64 -4.46 -6.87
C ALA A 177 7.99 -4.79 -6.23
N MET A 178 8.21 -4.27 -5.01
CA MET A 178 9.36 -4.55 -4.17
C MET A 178 8.95 -4.69 -2.70
N ASP A 179 9.27 -5.84 -2.11
CA ASP A 179 9.20 -6.04 -0.67
C ASP A 179 10.40 -5.36 0.02
N VAL A 180 10.16 -4.51 1.01
CA VAL A 180 11.22 -3.79 1.77
C VAL A 180 11.21 -4.10 3.28
N SER A 181 12.35 -3.87 3.92
CA SER A 181 12.55 -3.95 5.37
C SER A 181 13.57 -2.88 5.82
N VAL A 182 13.99 -2.90 7.09
CA VAL A 182 15.03 -2.02 7.66
C VAL A 182 16.21 -2.84 8.17
N GLN A 183 17.43 -2.30 8.06
CA GLN A 183 18.65 -2.96 8.52
C GLN A 183 18.60 -3.25 10.04
N GLY A 184 19.07 -4.43 10.45
CA GLY A 184 19.07 -4.86 11.85
C GLY A 184 17.73 -5.41 12.35
N ASN A 185 16.69 -5.45 11.50
CA ASN A 185 15.46 -6.19 11.81
C ASN A 185 15.67 -7.70 11.59
N ASP A 186 16.51 -8.31 12.43
CA ASP A 186 16.84 -9.74 12.40
C ASP A 186 15.64 -10.62 12.81
N ALA A 187 14.72 -10.06 13.60
CA ALA A 187 13.40 -10.61 13.79
C ALA A 187 12.52 -10.23 12.59
N VAL A 188 12.09 -11.25 11.84
CA VAL A 188 11.04 -11.16 10.82
C VAL A 188 11.41 -10.43 9.52
N LEU A 189 11.47 -11.22 8.44
CA LEU A 189 11.33 -10.74 7.08
C LEU A 189 9.84 -10.78 6.70
N LEU A 190 9.26 -9.62 6.37
CA LEU A 190 7.93 -9.45 5.77
C LEU A 190 6.72 -9.85 6.66
N GLU A 191 6.57 -9.20 7.82
CA GLU A 191 5.28 -9.15 8.54
C GLU A 191 4.93 -7.71 8.96
N GLN A 192 3.71 -7.54 9.48
CA GLN A 192 3.10 -6.24 9.80
C GLN A 192 3.89 -5.41 10.83
N GLY A 193 4.73 -6.06 11.64
CA GLY A 193 5.63 -5.38 12.59
C GLY A 193 6.54 -4.34 11.93
N PHE A 194 6.91 -4.51 10.65
CA PHE A 194 7.69 -3.51 9.91
C PHE A 194 7.00 -2.14 9.90
N GLY A 195 5.68 -2.09 9.69
CA GLY A 195 4.89 -0.85 9.67
C GLY A 195 4.77 -0.13 11.02
N GLY A 196 5.19 -0.77 12.11
CA GLY A 196 5.32 -0.16 13.44
C GLY A 196 6.74 0.33 13.77
N THR A 197 7.71 0.14 12.86
CA THR A 197 9.06 0.71 13.00
C THR A 197 9.09 2.14 12.47
N ASP A 198 10.04 2.97 12.94
CA ASP A 198 10.19 4.34 12.45
C ASP A 198 10.47 4.39 10.93
N ALA A 199 11.20 3.40 10.41
CA ALA A 199 11.44 3.26 8.97
C ALA A 199 10.20 2.83 8.17
N GLY A 200 9.36 1.94 8.71
CA GLY A 200 8.08 1.57 8.09
C GLY A 200 7.05 2.70 8.11
N MET A 201 7.02 3.48 9.20
CA MET A 201 6.26 4.73 9.27
C MET A 201 6.80 5.76 8.26
N TRP A 202 8.12 5.92 8.15
CA TRP A 202 8.72 6.78 7.12
C TRP A 202 8.32 6.35 5.71
N VAL A 203 8.42 5.06 5.39
CA VAL A 203 8.03 4.50 4.09
C VAL A 203 6.55 4.79 3.78
N LYS A 204 5.64 4.56 4.74
CA LYS A 204 4.21 4.85 4.58
C LYS A 204 3.96 6.32 4.22
N GLU A 205 4.59 7.25 4.93
CA GLU A 205 4.35 8.69 4.74
C GLU A 205 5.15 9.29 3.56
N ASN A 206 6.16 8.59 3.02
CA ASN A 206 7.09 9.16 2.01
C ASN A 206 7.19 8.41 0.67
N ALA A 207 6.80 7.13 0.56
CA ALA A 207 6.95 6.34 -0.66
C ALA A 207 6.33 7.02 -1.90
N HIS A 208 5.22 7.73 -1.72
CA HIS A 208 4.50 8.43 -2.78
C HIS A 208 5.35 9.51 -3.48
N ARG A 209 6.28 10.15 -2.74
CA ARG A 209 7.24 11.16 -3.26
C ARG A 209 8.15 10.59 -4.36
N PHE A 210 8.23 9.27 -4.46
CA PHE A 210 9.06 8.51 -5.38
C PHE A 210 8.24 7.60 -6.32
N GLY A 211 6.91 7.79 -6.41
CA GLY A 211 6.05 7.00 -7.30
C GLY A 211 5.67 5.61 -6.77
N PHE A 212 5.93 5.32 -5.49
CA PHE A 212 5.55 4.08 -4.82
C PHE A 212 4.33 4.26 -3.91
N ILE A 213 3.48 3.25 -3.83
CA ILE A 213 2.41 3.15 -2.83
C ILE A 213 2.64 1.93 -1.94
N VAL A 214 2.27 2.02 -0.65
CA VAL A 214 2.05 0.83 0.19
C VAL A 214 0.80 0.13 -0.35
N ARG A 215 1.00 -1.01 -1.02
CA ARG A 215 -0.01 -1.57 -1.93
C ARG A 215 -1.26 -2.10 -1.24
N TYR A 216 -1.07 -2.67 -0.04
CA TYR A 216 -2.12 -3.28 0.77
C TYR A 216 -2.13 -2.60 2.16
N PRO A 217 -2.73 -1.41 2.28
CA PRO A 217 -2.77 -0.65 3.53
C PRO A 217 -3.79 -1.23 4.54
N GLU A 218 -3.63 -0.87 5.80
CA GLU A 218 -4.49 -1.30 6.90
C GLU A 218 -5.97 -0.94 6.68
N GLY A 219 -6.87 -1.80 7.13
CA GLY A 219 -8.33 -1.63 6.99
C GLY A 219 -8.90 -1.87 5.58
N LYS A 220 -8.08 -1.94 4.53
CA LYS A 220 -8.55 -2.05 3.13
C LYS A 220 -8.67 -3.49 2.60
N THR A 221 -8.59 -4.51 3.46
CA THR A 221 -8.63 -5.94 3.09
C THR A 221 -9.84 -6.33 2.22
N ALA A 222 -11.01 -5.76 2.48
CA ALA A 222 -12.24 -6.01 1.70
C ALA A 222 -12.19 -5.41 0.28
N ILE A 223 -11.30 -4.44 0.06
CA ILE A 223 -11.11 -3.73 -1.22
C ILE A 223 -9.95 -4.32 -2.00
N THR A 224 -8.82 -4.69 -1.36
CA THR A 224 -7.64 -5.24 -2.05
C THR A 224 -7.70 -6.77 -2.22
N GLY A 225 -8.42 -7.46 -1.32
CA GLY A 225 -8.39 -8.92 -1.18
C GLY A 225 -7.20 -9.46 -0.37
N TYR A 226 -6.29 -8.60 0.11
CA TYR A 226 -5.07 -8.94 0.86
C TYR A 226 -5.04 -8.27 2.23
N SER A 227 -4.33 -8.88 3.18
CA SER A 227 -4.06 -8.33 4.51
C SER A 227 -3.29 -7.00 4.45
N TYR A 228 -3.10 -6.34 5.61
CA TYR A 228 -2.14 -5.24 5.71
C TYR A 228 -0.72 -5.77 5.46
N GLU A 229 0.00 -5.18 4.50
CA GLU A 229 1.36 -5.57 4.10
C GLU A 229 2.23 -4.30 3.94
N PRO A 230 2.69 -3.68 5.05
CA PRO A 230 3.44 -2.42 5.02
C PRO A 230 4.79 -2.49 4.28
N TRP A 231 5.28 -3.70 3.99
CA TRP A 231 6.52 -3.94 3.27
C TRP A 231 6.34 -3.97 1.74
N HIS A 232 5.13 -4.26 1.22
CA HIS A 232 4.91 -4.42 -0.22
C HIS A 232 4.70 -3.05 -0.86
N LEU A 233 5.73 -2.56 -1.53
CA LEU A 233 5.69 -1.32 -2.29
C LEU A 233 5.42 -1.60 -3.76
N ARG A 234 4.48 -0.85 -4.34
CA ARG A 234 4.10 -0.94 -5.75
C ARG A 234 4.39 0.38 -6.47
N TYR A 235 5.20 0.34 -7.52
CA TYR A 235 5.47 1.48 -8.38
C TYR A 235 4.32 1.75 -9.35
N VAL A 236 3.86 3.01 -9.39
CA VAL A 236 2.77 3.49 -10.27
C VAL A 236 3.10 4.82 -10.95
N GLY A 237 4.31 5.36 -10.74
CA GLY A 237 4.69 6.71 -11.17
C GLY A 237 4.21 7.80 -10.20
N ASN A 238 4.92 8.93 -10.19
CA ASN A 238 4.77 9.97 -9.17
C ASN A 238 3.34 10.54 -9.06
N GLU A 239 2.72 10.92 -10.20
CA GLU A 239 1.41 11.58 -10.21
C GLU A 239 0.29 10.67 -9.63
N ILE A 240 0.33 9.37 -9.94
CA ILE A 240 -0.65 8.39 -9.47
C ILE A 240 -0.40 8.08 -7.98
N ALA A 241 0.86 7.92 -7.56
CA ALA A 241 1.17 7.66 -6.17
C ALA A 241 0.81 8.85 -5.26
N GLU A 242 1.06 10.07 -5.71
CA GLU A 242 0.70 11.30 -5.00
C GLU A 242 -0.83 11.46 -4.85
N ASP A 243 -1.63 11.20 -5.90
CA ASP A 243 -3.10 11.26 -5.79
C ASP A 243 -3.67 10.15 -4.90
N ILE A 244 -3.16 8.91 -5.02
CA ILE A 244 -3.55 7.78 -4.15
C ILE A 244 -3.27 8.09 -2.68
N TYR A 245 -2.08 8.63 -2.39
CA TYR A 245 -1.67 9.02 -1.04
C TYR A 245 -2.55 10.16 -0.49
N ASN A 246 -2.67 11.27 -1.21
CA ASN A 246 -3.46 12.44 -0.78
C ASN A 246 -4.95 12.14 -0.60
N ARG A 247 -5.48 11.10 -1.26
CA ARG A 247 -6.88 10.64 -1.13
C ARG A 247 -7.08 9.55 -0.07
N GLY A 248 -6.03 8.89 0.43
CA GLY A 248 -6.14 7.79 1.39
C GLY A 248 -6.81 6.54 0.82
N ILE A 249 -6.54 6.23 -0.45
CA ILE A 249 -7.19 5.15 -1.20
C ILE A 249 -6.21 4.02 -1.59
N THR A 250 -6.75 2.98 -2.18
CA THR A 250 -6.02 1.88 -2.81
C THR A 250 -5.94 2.06 -4.34
N LEU A 251 -5.14 1.21 -5.00
CA LEU A 251 -5.03 1.18 -6.45
C LEU A 251 -6.33 0.69 -7.13
N GLU A 252 -7.10 -0.16 -6.43
CA GLU A 252 -8.47 -0.54 -6.78
C GLU A 252 -9.40 0.68 -6.86
N GLU A 253 -9.49 1.45 -5.78
CA GLU A 253 -10.31 2.66 -5.68
C GLU A 253 -9.86 3.78 -6.64
N TYR A 254 -8.58 3.79 -7.03
CA TYR A 254 -8.07 4.70 -8.06
C TYR A 254 -8.61 4.35 -9.45
N PHE A 255 -8.59 3.07 -9.83
CA PHE A 255 -9.13 2.58 -11.12
C PHE A 255 -10.64 2.31 -11.09
N GLY A 256 -11.32 2.49 -9.95
CA GLY A 256 -12.75 2.21 -9.80
C GLY A 256 -13.10 0.72 -9.76
N PHE A 257 -12.13 -0.14 -9.45
CA PHE A 257 -12.33 -1.58 -9.31
C PHE A 257 -12.88 -1.91 -7.91
N HIS A 258 -13.89 -2.78 -7.86
CA HIS A 258 -14.44 -3.32 -6.62
C HIS A 258 -14.65 -4.83 -6.79
N TYR A 259 -14.31 -5.62 -5.77
CA TYR A 259 -14.57 -7.07 -5.79
C TYR A 259 -16.07 -7.35 -5.59
N PRO A 260 -16.67 -8.29 -6.34
CA PRO A 260 -18.05 -8.71 -6.08
C PRO A 260 -18.23 -9.17 -4.63
N GLY A 261 -19.22 -8.60 -3.93
CA GLY A 261 -19.49 -8.88 -2.51
C GLY A 261 -18.86 -7.90 -1.52
N SER A 262 -18.05 -6.92 -1.95
CA SER A 262 -17.50 -5.89 -1.03
C SER A 262 -18.51 -4.82 -0.56
N GLU A 263 -19.81 -5.00 -0.85
CA GLU A 263 -20.90 -4.06 -0.52
C GLU A 263 -21.69 -4.47 0.75
N GLU A 264 -21.39 -5.61 1.39
CA GLU A 264 -22.29 -6.22 2.41
C GLU A 264 -22.10 -5.78 3.89
N GLU A 265 -21.12 -4.92 4.23
CA GLU A 265 -20.86 -4.49 5.62
C GLU A 265 -21.11 -2.99 5.94
N GLU A 266 -21.92 -2.27 5.13
CA GLU A 266 -22.50 -0.97 5.53
C GLU A 266 -24.05 -1.03 5.65
N ASN A 267 -24.56 -1.46 6.82
CA ASN A 267 -25.94 -1.26 7.30
C ASN A 267 -25.98 -1.09 8.83
#